data_AF-A0AAC9I7B8-F1
#
_entry.id   AF-A0AAC9I7B8-F1
#
_cell.length_a   1.000
_cell.length_b   1.000
_cell.length_c   1.000
_cell.angle_alpha   90.00
_cell.angle_beta   90.00
_cell.angle_gamma   90.00
#
_symmetry.space_group_name_H-M   'P 1'
#
loop_
_entity.id
_entity.type
_entity.pdbx_description
1 polymer ?
#
loop_
_entity_poly.entity_id
_entity_poly.type
_entity_poly.pdbx_seq_one_letter_code
_entity_poly.pdbx_strand_id
1 'polypeptide(L)'
;MPDNTDEEHLDNSMNAQPENSTGETIATLETVAINTNQETENMEVHHHPDLHHKPKKWKEYFLEFVMIFLAVTLGFFAESYREHLVENKKEVEYMHSLIQDLKADTALMTQSIKFNKGICRADSLLLTLLNAPTKDSQTLHKLFQLNENSKNFYPQINDSKTFDQLNSSGDYRFIKNEQVRNSIAKYYQHISMAKAFATEIQSNLQLTYNISYKIFDQYAFDNKANTTVPLITNDVALLKEYSNNLYNLELSYKMYCEQNMEHLKKEAVNLTSLLEKEYP
;
A
#
# COMPACT_ATOMS: atom_id res chain seq x y z
N MET A 1 59.86 6.98 24.37
CA MET A 1 61.11 6.38 23.86
C MET A 1 60.85 4.91 23.62
N PRO A 2 61.37 4.33 22.53
CA PRO A 2 60.72 4.38 21.21
C PRO A 2 60.40 2.94 20.68
N ASP A 3 59.33 2.69 19.92
CA ASP A 3 59.15 2.88 18.44
C ASP A 3 59.55 1.62 17.63
N ASN A 4 59.19 1.59 16.34
CA ASN A 4 59.16 0.50 15.35
C ASN A 4 57.88 -0.38 15.42
N THR A 5 57.19 -0.69 14.31
CA THR A 5 57.35 -0.34 12.87
C THR A 5 55.99 -0.57 12.16
N ASP A 6 55.70 -0.23 10.89
CA ASP A 6 56.47 0.30 9.74
C ASP A 6 55.64 1.42 9.04
N GLU A 7 56.24 2.18 8.11
CA GLU A 7 55.52 3.04 7.14
C GLU A 7 55.50 2.40 5.75
N GLU A 8 54.33 2.39 5.07
CA GLU A 8 54.31 2.44 3.60
C GLU A 8 53.13 3.31 3.11
N HIS A 9 53.44 4.23 2.21
CA HIS A 9 52.50 5.16 1.57
C HIS A 9 51.59 4.41 0.57
N LEU A 10 50.33 4.81 0.44
CA LEU A 10 49.81 5.37 -0.82
C LEU A 10 48.40 5.96 -0.66
N ASP A 11 48.04 6.79 -1.63
CA ASP A 11 46.99 7.80 -1.52
C ASP A 11 45.71 7.46 -2.30
N ASN A 12 44.65 8.14 -1.89
CA ASN A 12 43.43 8.49 -2.61
C ASN A 12 42.21 7.55 -2.66
N SER A 13 41.07 8.23 -2.55
CA SER A 13 39.72 7.72 -2.34
C SER A 13 39.05 7.22 -3.63
N MET A 14 38.31 6.11 -3.54
CA MET A 14 37.29 5.75 -4.53
C MET A 14 35.98 5.31 -3.87
N ASN A 15 34.88 5.71 -4.49
CA ASN A 15 33.51 5.49 -4.05
C ASN A 15 32.84 4.36 -4.87
N ALA A 16 31.77 3.79 -4.29
CA ALA A 16 30.87 2.71 -4.73
C ALA A 16 30.88 2.11 -6.17
N GLN A 17 30.75 0.78 -6.19
CA GLN A 17 30.25 -0.17 -7.21
C GLN A 17 28.79 0.06 -7.69
N PRO A 18 28.20 -0.73 -8.63
CA PRO A 18 28.76 -1.56 -9.73
C PRO A 18 27.98 -1.58 -11.10
N GLU A 19 28.67 -2.11 -12.14
CA GLU A 19 28.22 -3.02 -13.24
C GLU A 19 27.07 -2.75 -14.25
N ASN A 20 27.45 -2.70 -15.56
CA ASN A 20 26.98 -3.47 -16.76
C ASN A 20 25.47 -3.59 -17.13
N SER A 21 25.03 -3.68 -18.41
CA SER A 21 25.68 -4.01 -19.71
C SER A 21 24.81 -3.59 -20.92
N THR A 22 25.41 -3.25 -22.09
CA THR A 22 24.92 -3.35 -23.51
C THR A 22 23.52 -2.82 -23.90
N GLY A 23 23.24 -2.16 -25.05
CA GLY A 23 23.91 -1.76 -26.30
C GLY A 23 22.81 -1.03 -27.15
N GLU A 24 23.04 -0.14 -28.11
CA GLU A 24 23.74 -0.26 -29.40
C GLU A 24 24.12 1.14 -29.96
N THR A 25 24.99 1.17 -30.98
CA THR A 25 25.68 2.38 -31.46
C THR A 25 25.00 3.01 -32.68
N ILE A 26 24.78 4.33 -32.66
CA ILE A 26 24.38 5.10 -33.85
C ILE A 26 25.62 5.33 -34.75
N ALA A 27 25.53 4.90 -36.01
CA ALA A 27 26.58 5.10 -37.00
C ALA A 27 26.46 6.45 -37.71
N THR A 28 27.49 7.29 -37.61
CA THR A 28 27.75 8.41 -38.53
C THR A 28 28.32 7.87 -39.84
N LEU A 29 27.84 8.37 -40.99
CA LEU A 29 28.47 8.13 -42.30
C LEU A 29 28.60 9.42 -43.09
N GLU A 30 29.73 9.54 -43.78
CA GLU A 30 30.26 10.76 -44.37
C GLU A 30 29.68 11.06 -45.76
N THR A 31 29.64 12.34 -46.11
CA THR A 31 29.25 12.81 -47.45
C THR A 31 30.36 12.55 -48.48
N VAL A 32 30.11 11.64 -49.42
CA VAL A 32 30.94 11.50 -50.63
C VAL A 32 30.40 12.43 -51.72
N ALA A 33 31.24 13.36 -52.18
CA ALA A 33 30.93 14.21 -53.31
C ALA A 33 31.28 13.53 -54.65
N ILE A 34 30.35 13.57 -55.61
CA ILE A 34 30.62 13.21 -57.00
C ILE A 34 30.19 14.39 -57.89
N ASN A 35 31.15 14.99 -58.58
CA ASN A 35 30.87 15.88 -59.69
C ASN A 35 30.82 15.08 -60.99
N THR A 36 29.88 15.39 -61.87
CA THR A 36 29.93 14.98 -63.28
C THR A 36 29.33 16.11 -64.11
N ASN A 37 30.12 16.68 -65.01
CA ASN A 37 29.66 17.64 -66.01
C ASN A 37 29.11 16.89 -67.22
N GLN A 38 27.94 17.28 -67.74
CA GLN A 38 27.83 17.67 -69.15
C GLN A 38 26.49 18.36 -69.48
N GLU A 39 26.63 19.41 -70.28
CA GLU A 39 25.74 19.96 -71.30
C GLU A 39 24.23 20.19 -71.06
N THR A 40 23.81 21.41 -71.42
CA THR A 40 22.42 21.85 -71.49
C THR A 40 21.74 21.36 -72.76
N GLU A 41 20.72 20.51 -72.63
CA GLU A 41 19.64 20.45 -73.62
C GLU A 41 18.28 20.20 -72.94
N ASN A 42 17.33 21.11 -73.20
CA ASN A 42 15.89 20.90 -73.06
C ASN A 42 15.36 20.27 -71.76
N MET A 43 15.65 20.88 -70.60
CA MET A 43 14.77 20.71 -69.44
C MET A 43 13.46 21.46 -69.71
N GLU A 44 12.42 20.67 -69.97
CA GLU A 44 11.02 21.05 -70.08
C GLU A 44 10.66 22.17 -69.10
N VAL A 45 10.11 23.27 -69.64
CA VAL A 45 9.66 24.40 -68.81
C VAL A 45 8.70 23.85 -67.78
N HIS A 46 9.03 23.97 -66.49
CA HIS A 46 8.06 23.71 -65.45
C HIS A 46 6.85 24.60 -65.70
N HIS A 47 5.77 23.99 -66.21
CA HIS A 47 4.44 24.46 -65.96
C HIS A 47 4.25 24.42 -64.43
N HIS A 48 4.69 25.49 -63.76
CA HIS A 48 3.92 25.99 -62.64
C HIS A 48 2.48 25.95 -63.11
N PRO A 49 1.58 25.20 -62.43
CA PRO A 49 0.18 25.30 -62.74
C PRO A 49 -0.12 26.79 -62.62
N ASP A 50 -0.63 27.39 -63.70
CA ASP A 50 -1.17 28.74 -63.65
C ASP A 50 -2.39 28.68 -62.74
N LEU A 51 -2.10 28.71 -61.45
CA LEU A 51 -2.95 29.13 -60.36
C LEU A 51 -3.17 30.64 -60.56
N HIS A 52 -3.76 30.98 -61.71
CA HIS A 52 -4.75 32.02 -61.83
C HIS A 52 -5.82 31.73 -60.79
N HIS A 53 -5.51 32.10 -59.55
CA HIS A 53 -6.43 32.28 -58.46
C HIS A 53 -7.36 33.41 -58.88
N LYS A 54 -8.33 33.11 -59.76
CA LYS A 54 -9.55 33.89 -59.90
C LYS A 54 -10.03 34.10 -58.47
N PRO A 55 -10.18 35.35 -58.01
CA PRO A 55 -10.43 35.62 -56.60
C PRO A 55 -11.66 34.82 -56.18
N LYS A 56 -11.45 33.86 -55.27
CA LYS A 56 -12.51 32.94 -54.85
C LYS A 56 -13.68 33.77 -54.35
N LYS A 57 -14.89 33.37 -54.70
CA LYS A 57 -16.08 34.09 -54.20
C LYS A 57 -16.08 33.98 -52.69
N TRP A 58 -16.48 35.02 -51.97
CA TRP A 58 -16.49 35.01 -50.49
C TRP A 58 -17.19 33.77 -49.88
N LYS A 59 -18.20 33.23 -50.57
CA LYS A 59 -18.87 31.96 -50.25
C LYS A 59 -17.95 30.73 -50.24
N GLU A 60 -16.97 30.66 -51.14
CA GLU A 60 -15.99 29.56 -51.22
C GLU A 60 -15.04 29.62 -50.02
N TYR A 61 -14.51 30.80 -49.66
CA TYR A 61 -13.73 30.97 -48.44
C TYR A 61 -14.52 30.63 -47.17
N PHE A 62 -15.81 31.00 -47.12
CA PHE A 62 -16.68 30.62 -46.00
C PHE A 62 -16.90 29.11 -45.91
N LEU A 63 -17.11 28.42 -47.05
CA LEU A 63 -17.24 26.96 -47.07
C LEU A 63 -15.92 26.24 -46.73
N GLU A 64 -14.76 26.79 -47.12
CA GLU A 64 -13.44 26.28 -46.72
C GLU A 64 -13.21 26.45 -45.22
N PHE A 65 -13.55 27.61 -44.65
CA PHE A 65 -13.56 27.82 -43.21
C PHE A 65 -14.48 26.82 -42.49
N VAL A 66 -15.73 26.66 -42.95
CA VAL A 66 -16.69 25.71 -42.35
C VAL A 66 -16.20 24.27 -42.45
N MET A 67 -15.59 23.86 -43.58
CA MET A 67 -15.02 22.52 -43.75
C MET A 67 -13.90 22.24 -42.73
N ILE A 68 -12.92 23.14 -42.63
CA ILE A 68 -11.78 22.99 -41.71
C ILE A 68 -12.25 23.08 -40.26
N PHE A 69 -13.12 24.04 -39.94
CA PHE A 69 -13.72 24.21 -38.62
C PHE A 69 -14.47 22.95 -38.19
N LEU A 70 -15.37 22.42 -39.04
CA LEU A 70 -16.08 21.18 -38.74
C LEU A 70 -15.14 19.98 -38.59
N ALA A 71 -14.11 19.84 -39.42
CA ALA A 71 -13.14 18.75 -39.31
C ALA A 71 -12.41 18.76 -37.96
N VAL A 72 -11.91 19.92 -37.53
CA VAL A 72 -11.22 20.07 -36.24
C VAL A 72 -12.19 19.92 -35.06
N THR A 73 -13.37 20.54 -35.14
CA THR A 73 -14.40 20.46 -34.09
C THR A 73 -14.95 19.05 -33.90
N LEU A 74 -15.23 18.32 -34.99
CA LEU A 74 -15.67 16.92 -34.91
C LEU A 74 -14.55 16.00 -34.42
N GLY A 75 -13.29 16.25 -34.78
CA GLY A 75 -12.14 15.53 -34.23
C GLY A 75 -12.07 15.64 -32.70
N PHE A 76 -12.22 16.87 -32.17
CA PHE A 76 -12.25 17.11 -30.73
C PHE A 76 -13.45 16.44 -30.04
N PHE A 77 -14.66 16.54 -30.61
CA PHE A 77 -15.85 15.87 -30.07
C PHE A 77 -15.74 14.35 -30.09
N ALA A 78 -15.21 13.77 -31.18
CA ALA A 78 -15.01 12.33 -31.29
C ALA A 78 -14.00 11.81 -30.25
N GLU A 79 -12.92 12.55 -30.03
CA GLU A 79 -11.91 12.20 -29.02
C GLU A 79 -12.46 12.32 -27.60
N SER A 80 -13.18 13.41 -27.27
CA SER A 80 -13.83 13.59 -25.97
C SER A 80 -14.90 12.52 -25.69
N TYR A 81 -15.68 12.13 -26.71
CA TYR A 81 -16.64 11.03 -26.59
C TYR A 81 -15.95 9.67 -26.40
N ARG A 82 -14.86 9.41 -27.14
CA ARG A 82 -14.04 8.20 -27.01
C ARG A 82 -13.40 8.10 -25.62
N GLU A 83 -12.86 9.19 -25.10
CA GLU A 83 -12.31 9.28 -23.74
C GLU A 83 -13.40 8.94 -22.71
N HIS A 84 -14.56 9.58 -22.79
CA HIS A 84 -15.66 9.32 -21.85
C HIS A 84 -16.15 7.85 -21.85
N LEU A 85 -16.20 7.19 -23.02
CA LEU A 85 -16.51 5.76 -23.10
C LEU A 85 -15.45 4.89 -22.40
N VAL A 86 -14.16 5.25 -22.50
CA VAL A 86 -13.06 4.54 -21.84
C VAL A 86 -13.06 4.81 -20.33
N GLU A 87 -13.31 6.04 -19.89
CA GLU A 87 -13.45 6.40 -18.46
C GLU A 87 -14.57 5.57 -17.80
N ASN A 88 -15.77 5.57 -18.40
CA ASN A 88 -16.93 4.84 -17.86
C ASN A 88 -16.66 3.32 -17.80
N LYS A 89 -16.00 2.76 -18.83
CA LYS A 89 -15.64 1.34 -18.84
C LYS A 89 -14.66 1.00 -17.70
N LYS A 90 -13.61 1.82 -17.51
CA LYS A 90 -12.66 1.65 -16.41
C LYS A 90 -13.33 1.76 -15.04
N GLU A 91 -14.23 2.73 -14.85
CA GLU A 91 -14.99 2.89 -13.60
C GLU A 91 -15.71 1.59 -13.23
N VAL A 92 -16.43 0.98 -14.17
CA VAL A 92 -17.14 -0.30 -13.96
C VAL A 92 -16.16 -1.46 -13.65
N GLU A 93 -15.03 -1.56 -14.35
CA GLU A 93 -13.99 -2.58 -14.09
C GLU A 93 -13.38 -2.43 -12.68
N TYR A 94 -13.14 -1.19 -12.23
CA TYR A 94 -12.69 -0.90 -10.88
C TYR A 94 -13.74 -1.23 -9.81
N MET A 95 -15.02 -0.90 -10.02
CA MET A 95 -16.06 -1.16 -9.01
C MET A 95 -16.26 -2.68 -8.81
N HIS A 96 -16.24 -3.47 -9.89
CA HIS A 96 -16.24 -4.93 -9.79
C HIS A 96 -15.02 -5.47 -9.04
N SER A 97 -13.84 -4.89 -9.26
CA SER A 97 -12.61 -5.30 -8.57
C SER A 97 -12.65 -4.95 -7.08
N LEU A 98 -13.15 -3.76 -6.72
CA LEU A 98 -13.40 -3.36 -5.33
C LEU A 98 -14.42 -4.28 -4.63
N ILE A 99 -15.48 -4.72 -5.33
CA ILE A 99 -16.43 -5.71 -4.79
C ILE A 99 -15.73 -7.02 -4.40
N GLN A 100 -14.74 -7.49 -5.18
CA GLN A 100 -13.98 -8.69 -4.84
C GLN A 100 -13.03 -8.44 -3.66
N ASP A 101 -12.32 -7.31 -3.65
CA ASP A 101 -11.43 -6.92 -2.53
C ASP A 101 -12.22 -6.83 -1.21
N LEU A 102 -13.41 -6.20 -1.21
CA LEU A 102 -14.27 -6.09 -0.02
C LEU A 102 -14.81 -7.46 0.47
N LYS A 103 -15.08 -8.40 -0.45
CA LYS A 103 -15.46 -9.78 -0.11
C LYS A 103 -14.27 -10.55 0.49
N ALA A 104 -13.05 -10.35 -0.01
CA ALA A 104 -11.84 -10.90 0.60
C ALA A 104 -11.56 -10.28 1.98
N ASP A 105 -11.76 -8.97 2.14
CA ASP A 105 -11.60 -8.24 3.39
C ASP A 105 -12.53 -8.77 4.48
N THR A 106 -13.83 -8.89 4.18
CA THR A 106 -14.81 -9.39 5.17
C THR A 106 -14.53 -10.83 5.61
N ALA A 107 -13.98 -11.67 4.72
CA ALA A 107 -13.53 -13.01 5.05
C ALA A 107 -12.31 -13.01 5.99
N LEU A 108 -11.27 -12.23 5.68
CA LEU A 108 -10.08 -12.10 6.52
C LEU A 108 -10.39 -11.44 7.87
N MET A 109 -11.21 -10.39 7.90
CA MET A 109 -11.67 -9.76 9.15
C MET A 109 -12.41 -10.77 10.02
N THR A 110 -13.27 -11.63 9.44
CA THR A 110 -13.95 -12.69 10.18
C THR A 110 -12.97 -13.70 10.78
N GLN A 111 -11.93 -14.08 10.04
CA GLN A 111 -10.85 -14.95 10.55
C GLN A 111 -10.04 -14.27 11.66
N SER A 112 -9.63 -13.02 11.46
CA SER A 112 -8.90 -12.18 12.42
C SER A 112 -9.67 -12.02 13.72
N ILE A 113 -10.94 -11.61 13.65
CA ILE A 113 -11.84 -11.50 14.81
C ILE A 113 -11.93 -12.83 15.56
N LYS A 114 -12.17 -13.94 14.85
CA LYS A 114 -12.31 -15.26 15.47
C LYS A 114 -11.02 -15.71 16.17
N PHE A 115 -9.87 -15.49 15.55
CA PHE A 115 -8.58 -15.90 16.10
C PHE A 115 -8.18 -15.06 17.31
N ASN A 116 -8.25 -13.73 17.18
CA ASN A 116 -7.86 -12.80 18.23
C ASN A 116 -8.83 -12.81 19.43
N LYS A 117 -10.14 -13.05 19.23
CA LYS A 117 -11.08 -13.35 20.34
C LYS A 117 -10.76 -14.65 21.08
N GLY A 118 -10.07 -15.61 20.45
CA GLY A 118 -9.60 -16.84 21.11
C GLY A 118 -8.37 -16.63 22.00
N ILE A 119 -7.56 -15.62 21.66
CA ILE A 119 -6.34 -15.20 22.38
C ILE A 119 -6.71 -14.26 23.54
N CYS A 120 -7.59 -13.29 23.29
CA CYS A 120 -8.08 -12.33 24.28
C CYS A 120 -8.88 -13.06 25.36
N ARG A 121 -8.19 -13.46 26.44
CA ARG A 121 -8.75 -14.21 27.58
C ARG A 121 -8.71 -13.43 28.88
N ALA A 122 -8.25 -12.18 28.85
CA ALA A 122 -8.29 -11.28 29.99
C ALA A 122 -9.67 -10.67 30.24
N ASP A 123 -10.63 -11.52 30.58
CA ASP A 123 -11.73 -11.11 31.46
C ASP A 123 -11.29 -11.30 32.92
N SER A 124 -12.24 -11.55 33.83
CA SER A 124 -12.09 -11.65 35.29
C SER A 124 -10.86 -12.43 35.79
N LEU A 125 -10.34 -13.42 35.05
CA LEU A 125 -9.12 -14.14 35.41
C LEU A 125 -7.90 -13.21 35.48
N LEU A 126 -7.62 -12.39 34.46
CA LEU A 126 -6.46 -11.49 34.52
C LEU A 126 -6.63 -10.49 35.66
N LEU A 127 -7.80 -9.85 35.79
CA LEU A 127 -8.10 -8.94 36.89
C LEU A 127 -7.95 -9.61 38.28
N THR A 128 -8.32 -10.88 38.43
CA THR A 128 -8.12 -11.64 39.68
C THR A 128 -6.64 -11.87 39.96
N LEU A 129 -5.87 -12.30 38.96
CA LEU A 129 -4.42 -12.50 39.06
C LEU A 129 -3.68 -11.18 39.37
N LEU A 130 -4.14 -10.07 38.79
CA LEU A 130 -3.61 -8.72 39.01
C LEU A 130 -3.94 -8.16 40.39
N ASN A 131 -5.15 -8.42 40.91
CA ASN A 131 -5.58 -7.99 42.24
C ASN A 131 -5.14 -8.92 43.38
N ALA A 132 -4.57 -10.09 43.07
CA ALA A 132 -4.02 -11.00 44.09
C ALA A 132 -2.95 -10.27 44.95
N PRO A 133 -3.06 -10.29 46.30
CA PRO A 133 -2.22 -9.49 47.20
C PRO A 133 -0.74 -9.90 47.18
N THR A 134 -0.47 -11.15 46.82
CA THR A 134 0.87 -11.65 46.48
C THR A 134 0.80 -12.36 45.13
N LYS A 135 1.86 -12.23 44.32
CA LYS A 135 2.02 -13.01 43.09
C LYS A 135 2.72 -14.31 43.42
N ASP A 136 1.94 -15.32 43.80
CA ASP A 136 2.48 -16.66 44.03
C ASP A 136 2.94 -17.32 42.72
N SER A 137 3.66 -18.43 42.81
CA SER A 137 4.22 -19.11 41.64
C SER A 137 3.15 -19.54 40.63
N GLN A 138 1.94 -19.90 41.09
CA GLN A 138 0.82 -20.23 40.20
C GLN A 138 0.28 -19.01 39.47
N THR A 139 0.17 -17.87 40.16
CA THR A 139 -0.26 -16.59 39.56
C THR A 139 0.73 -16.13 38.51
N LEU A 140 2.03 -16.17 38.83
CA LEU A 140 3.11 -15.82 37.91
C LEU A 140 3.16 -16.73 36.68
N HIS A 141 3.00 -18.05 36.87
CA HIS A 141 2.91 -19.00 35.75
C HIS A 141 1.71 -18.71 34.84
N LYS A 142 0.53 -18.38 35.38
CA LYS A 142 -0.65 -18.01 34.58
C LYS A 142 -0.46 -16.69 33.82
N LEU A 143 0.17 -15.68 34.43
CA LEU A 143 0.48 -14.42 33.75
C LEU A 143 1.46 -14.64 32.58
N PHE A 144 2.51 -15.47 32.79
CA PHE A 144 3.41 -15.90 31.72
C PHE A 144 2.67 -16.64 30.60
N GLN A 145 1.81 -17.61 30.93
CA GLN A 145 1.01 -18.32 29.92
C GLN A 145 0.09 -17.39 29.11
N LEU A 146 -0.53 -16.38 29.73
CA LEU A 146 -1.33 -15.38 29.01
C LEU A 146 -0.43 -14.60 28.03
N ASN A 147 0.72 -14.11 28.49
CA ASN A 147 1.69 -13.42 27.67
C ASN A 147 2.22 -14.28 26.50
N GLU A 148 2.53 -15.56 26.71
CA GLU A 148 2.94 -16.46 25.61
C GLU A 148 1.82 -16.69 24.59
N ASN A 149 0.57 -16.82 25.03
CA ASN A 149 -0.58 -16.96 24.11
C ASN A 149 -0.76 -15.72 23.23
N SER A 150 -0.48 -14.53 23.77
CA SER A 150 -0.50 -13.25 23.05
C SER A 150 0.52 -13.15 21.90
N LYS A 151 1.52 -14.05 21.81
CA LYS A 151 2.44 -14.12 20.65
C LYS A 151 1.70 -14.34 19.34
N ASN A 152 0.52 -14.95 19.40
CA ASN A 152 -0.27 -15.33 18.25
C ASN A 152 -1.16 -14.20 17.71
N PHE A 153 -0.96 -12.92 18.09
CA PHE A 153 -1.77 -11.83 17.54
C PHE A 153 -1.74 -11.83 16.00
N TYR A 154 -2.92 -11.87 15.38
CA TYR A 154 -3.10 -12.09 13.94
C TYR A 154 -3.88 -10.92 13.31
N PRO A 155 -3.25 -9.77 13.06
CA PRO A 155 -3.92 -8.57 12.56
C PRO A 155 -4.06 -8.54 11.03
N GLN A 156 -4.48 -9.64 10.40
CA GLN A 156 -4.53 -9.72 8.94
C GLN A 156 -5.67 -8.87 8.35
N ILE A 157 -5.28 -7.99 7.42
CA ILE A 157 -6.13 -7.10 6.62
C ILE A 157 -5.47 -7.07 5.22
N ASN A 158 -6.20 -7.21 4.11
CA ASN A 158 -5.58 -7.22 2.78
C ASN A 158 -4.86 -5.91 2.46
N ASP A 159 -4.02 -5.97 1.43
CA ASP A 159 -3.54 -4.78 0.73
C ASP A 159 -4.65 -4.19 -0.14
N SER A 160 -4.70 -2.86 -0.19
CA SER A 160 -5.77 -2.08 -0.80
C SER A 160 -5.67 -2.01 -2.34
N LYS A 161 -5.26 -3.10 -3.00
CA LYS A 161 -4.73 -3.13 -4.36
C LYS A 161 -5.53 -2.32 -5.38
N THR A 162 -6.84 -2.56 -5.48
CA THR A 162 -7.68 -1.83 -6.44
C THR A 162 -7.78 -0.35 -6.09
N PHE A 163 -7.92 -0.01 -4.81
CA PHE A 163 -7.96 1.38 -4.34
C PHE A 163 -6.62 2.10 -4.55
N ASP A 164 -5.49 1.43 -4.28
CA ASP A 164 -4.15 1.99 -4.47
C ASP A 164 -3.88 2.27 -5.95
N GLN A 165 -4.28 1.37 -6.85
CA GLN A 165 -4.23 1.59 -8.30
C GLN A 165 -5.12 2.77 -8.73
N LEU A 166 -6.36 2.82 -8.26
CA LEU A 166 -7.38 3.82 -8.62
C LEU A 166 -6.99 5.22 -8.10
N ASN A 167 -6.33 5.30 -6.95
CA ASN A 167 -5.75 6.53 -6.40
C ASN A 167 -4.47 6.95 -7.17
N SER A 168 -3.53 6.02 -7.39
CA SER A 168 -2.22 6.31 -8.01
C SER A 168 -2.30 6.67 -9.50
N SER A 169 -3.32 6.18 -10.20
CA SER A 169 -3.59 6.51 -11.61
C SER A 169 -4.32 7.85 -11.80
N GLY A 170 -4.90 8.43 -10.74
CA GLY A 170 -5.83 9.55 -10.84
C GLY A 170 -7.23 9.15 -11.34
N ASP A 171 -7.49 7.86 -11.58
CA ASP A 171 -8.77 7.32 -12.06
C ASP A 171 -9.92 7.53 -11.04
N TYR A 172 -9.61 7.95 -9.80
CA TYR A 172 -10.58 8.39 -8.76
C TYR A 172 -11.57 9.47 -9.25
N ARG A 173 -11.17 10.27 -10.25
CA ARG A 173 -12.02 11.30 -10.89
C ARG A 173 -13.12 10.73 -11.80
N PHE A 174 -13.05 9.45 -12.15
CA PHE A 174 -14.07 8.81 -12.98
C PHE A 174 -15.34 8.55 -12.17
N ILE A 175 -15.22 8.16 -10.89
CA ILE A 175 -16.34 7.89 -9.98
C ILE A 175 -17.20 9.15 -9.79
N LYS A 176 -18.27 9.27 -10.59
CA LYS A 176 -19.15 10.46 -10.57
C LYS A 176 -20.13 10.44 -9.39
N ASN A 177 -20.54 9.25 -8.94
CA ASN A 177 -21.41 9.11 -7.78
C ASN A 177 -20.65 9.50 -6.49
N GLU A 178 -20.99 10.65 -5.92
CA GLU A 178 -20.32 11.20 -4.73
C GLU A 178 -20.49 10.30 -3.50
N GLN A 179 -21.63 9.63 -3.34
CA GLN A 179 -21.88 8.72 -2.24
C GLN A 179 -20.94 7.51 -2.32
N VAL A 180 -20.78 6.92 -3.50
CA VAL A 180 -19.83 5.82 -3.76
C VAL A 180 -18.41 6.29 -3.48
N ARG A 181 -18.01 7.39 -4.13
CA ARG A 181 -16.68 7.99 -4.02
C ARG A 181 -16.27 8.31 -2.58
N ASN A 182 -17.18 8.87 -1.78
CA ASN A 182 -16.91 9.21 -0.38
C ASN A 182 -16.91 7.96 0.52
N SER A 183 -17.74 6.95 0.22
CA SER A 183 -17.80 5.69 0.98
C SER A 183 -16.53 4.85 0.81
N ILE A 184 -16.00 4.78 -0.42
CA ILE A 184 -14.71 4.14 -0.72
C ILE A 184 -13.58 4.82 0.06
N ALA A 185 -13.45 6.15 -0.05
CA ALA A 185 -12.40 6.91 0.64
C ALA A 185 -12.44 6.69 2.17
N LYS A 186 -13.64 6.77 2.76
CA LYS A 186 -13.84 6.57 4.19
C LYS A 186 -13.44 5.17 4.64
N TYR A 187 -13.85 4.13 3.91
CA TYR A 187 -13.50 2.74 4.21
C TYR A 187 -11.99 2.54 4.24
N TYR A 188 -11.27 2.97 3.19
CA TYR A 188 -9.81 2.80 3.14
C TYR A 188 -9.05 3.70 4.12
N GLN A 189 -9.61 4.86 4.49
CA GLN A 189 -9.09 5.65 5.63
C GLN A 189 -9.17 4.87 6.95
N HIS A 190 -10.30 4.22 7.24
CA HIS A 190 -10.46 3.38 8.42
C HIS A 190 -9.59 2.11 8.38
N ILE A 191 -9.37 1.52 7.21
CA ILE A 191 -8.41 0.42 7.02
C ILE A 191 -6.99 0.86 7.43
N SER A 192 -6.57 2.05 6.99
CA SER A 192 -5.27 2.62 7.36
C SER A 192 -5.14 2.83 8.87
N MET A 193 -6.18 3.39 9.52
CA MET A 193 -6.24 3.54 10.98
C MET A 193 -6.14 2.19 11.72
N ALA A 194 -6.83 1.16 11.23
CA ALA A 194 -6.78 -0.17 11.83
C ALA A 194 -5.43 -0.88 11.65
N LYS A 195 -4.75 -0.68 10.49
CA LYS A 195 -3.37 -1.13 10.28
C LYS A 195 -2.40 -0.42 11.23
N ALA A 196 -2.53 0.89 11.42
CA ALA A 196 -1.72 1.64 12.38
C ALA A 196 -1.91 1.15 13.84
N PHE A 197 -3.16 0.92 14.26
CA PHE A 197 -3.45 0.40 15.60
C PHE A 197 -2.94 -1.04 15.80
N ALA A 198 -2.95 -1.88 14.77
CA ALA A 198 -2.33 -3.20 14.83
C ALA A 198 -0.80 -3.13 15.06
N THR A 199 -0.12 -2.18 14.41
CA THR A 199 1.31 -1.93 14.62
C THR A 199 1.60 -1.48 16.06
N GLU A 200 0.78 -0.59 16.62
CA GLU A 200 0.89 -0.15 18.02
C GLU A 200 0.76 -1.33 19.00
N ILE A 201 -0.25 -2.19 18.77
CA ILE A 201 -0.41 -3.43 19.53
C ILE A 201 0.84 -4.30 19.45
N GLN A 202 1.43 -4.46 18.27
CA GLN A 202 2.65 -5.26 18.09
C GLN A 202 3.87 -4.65 18.78
N SER A 203 3.98 -3.32 18.86
CA SER A 203 4.99 -2.62 19.66
C SER A 203 4.81 -2.85 21.17
N ASN A 204 3.57 -2.71 21.68
CA ASN A 204 3.24 -2.96 23.08
C ASN A 204 3.47 -4.44 23.47
N LEU A 205 3.21 -5.36 22.54
CA LEU A 205 3.50 -6.79 22.68
C LEU A 205 5.00 -7.05 22.87
N GLN A 206 5.86 -6.46 22.02
CA GLN A 206 7.32 -6.56 22.15
C GLN A 206 7.82 -5.98 23.48
N LEU A 207 7.31 -4.81 23.89
CA LEU A 207 7.65 -4.20 25.18
C LEU A 207 7.29 -5.12 26.36
N THR A 208 6.11 -5.74 26.31
CA THR A 208 5.67 -6.70 27.34
C THR A 208 6.61 -7.91 27.42
N TYR A 209 7.09 -8.46 26.30
CA TYR A 209 8.11 -9.52 26.30
C TYR A 209 9.45 -9.07 26.85
N ASN A 210 9.91 -7.87 26.50
CA ASN A 210 11.19 -7.33 26.99
C ASN A 210 11.19 -7.14 28.52
N ILE A 211 10.03 -6.99 29.15
CA ILE A 211 9.87 -7.03 30.61
C ILE A 211 9.76 -8.50 31.09
N SER A 212 8.97 -9.34 30.41
CA SER A 212 8.82 -10.77 30.68
C SER A 212 10.18 -11.49 30.82
N TYR A 213 11.10 -11.29 29.88
CA TYR A 213 12.44 -11.89 29.87
C TYR A 213 13.37 -11.43 31.01
N LYS A 214 13.02 -10.37 31.75
CA LYS A 214 13.74 -9.94 32.96
C LYS A 214 13.18 -10.60 34.22
N ILE A 215 11.96 -11.13 34.16
CA ILE A 215 11.24 -11.76 35.28
C ILE A 215 11.36 -13.28 35.23
N PHE A 216 11.20 -13.87 34.04
CA PHE A 216 11.02 -15.30 33.85
C PHE A 216 12.23 -15.95 33.16
N ASP A 217 12.74 -17.03 33.75
CA ASP A 217 13.76 -17.88 33.13
C ASP A 217 13.07 -18.87 32.17
N GLN A 218 12.79 -18.38 30.95
CA GLN A 218 12.13 -19.16 29.91
C GLN A 218 12.98 -20.37 29.48
N TYR A 219 14.31 -20.22 29.42
CA TYR A 219 15.20 -21.33 29.07
C TYR A 219 15.14 -22.47 30.10
N ALA A 220 15.11 -22.16 31.41
CA ALA A 220 14.95 -23.18 32.44
C ALA A 220 13.53 -23.75 32.53
N PHE A 221 12.51 -23.05 32.02
CA PHE A 221 11.16 -23.58 31.91
C PHE A 221 11.07 -24.64 30.79
N ASP A 222 11.45 -24.28 29.57
CA ASP A 222 11.35 -25.13 28.38
C ASP A 222 12.14 -26.45 28.54
N ASN A 223 13.30 -26.40 29.21
CA ASN A 223 14.19 -27.56 29.37
C ASN A 223 13.89 -28.48 30.58
N LYS A 224 12.90 -28.16 31.44
CA LYS A 224 12.71 -28.91 32.71
C LYS A 224 11.36 -29.60 32.88
N ALA A 225 10.45 -29.53 31.91
CA ALA A 225 9.08 -30.04 32.03
C ALA A 225 8.36 -29.57 33.32
N ASN A 226 8.71 -28.37 33.79
CA ASN A 226 8.23 -27.83 35.05
C ASN A 226 6.80 -27.31 34.93
N THR A 227 6.00 -27.49 35.99
CA THR A 227 4.64 -26.92 36.09
C THR A 227 4.63 -25.44 36.51
N THR A 228 5.81 -24.84 36.71
CA THR A 228 5.99 -23.45 37.17
C THR A 228 7.18 -22.83 36.47
N VAL A 229 7.04 -21.59 35.99
CA VAL A 229 8.15 -20.86 35.35
C VAL A 229 9.13 -20.38 36.44
N PRO A 230 10.43 -20.73 36.36
CA PRO A 230 11.41 -20.21 37.30
C PRO A 230 11.58 -18.69 37.14
N LEU A 231 11.91 -18.00 38.23
CA LEU A 231 12.05 -16.54 38.25
C LEU A 231 13.51 -16.13 38.25
N ILE A 232 13.84 -15.14 37.43
CA ILE A 232 15.13 -14.42 37.43
C ILE A 232 15.14 -13.38 38.56
N THR A 233 14.00 -12.74 38.82
CA THR A 233 13.86 -11.73 39.89
C THR A 233 12.47 -11.76 40.53
N ASN A 234 12.41 -11.27 41.77
CA ASN A 234 11.18 -11.05 42.55
C ASN A 234 10.89 -9.55 42.76
N ASP A 235 11.46 -8.67 41.92
CA ASP A 235 11.26 -7.23 41.99
C ASP A 235 9.76 -6.87 41.81
N VAL A 236 9.16 -6.31 42.87
CA VAL A 236 7.75 -5.95 42.94
C VAL A 236 7.38 -4.83 41.96
N ALA A 237 8.29 -3.90 41.68
CA ALA A 237 8.05 -2.82 40.72
C ALA A 237 8.01 -3.39 39.30
N LEU A 238 8.98 -4.25 38.95
CA LEU A 238 9.05 -4.90 37.64
C LEU A 238 7.86 -5.85 37.39
N LEU A 239 7.48 -6.64 38.41
CA LEU A 239 6.28 -7.48 38.38
C LEU A 239 4.99 -6.67 38.16
N LYS A 240 4.90 -5.47 38.74
CA LYS A 240 3.77 -4.55 38.56
C LYS A 240 3.80 -3.88 37.18
N GLU A 241 4.97 -3.53 36.66
CA GLU A 241 5.13 -2.98 35.32
C GLU A 241 4.70 -3.99 34.24
N TYR A 242 5.17 -5.24 34.34
CA TYR A 242 4.74 -6.35 33.48
C TYR A 242 3.23 -6.57 33.53
N SER A 243 2.69 -6.65 34.74
CA SER A 243 1.26 -6.79 35.03
C SER A 243 0.41 -5.72 34.34
N ASN A 244 0.82 -4.45 34.41
CA ASN A 244 0.12 -3.34 33.77
C ASN A 244 0.20 -3.40 32.24
N ASN A 245 1.36 -3.75 31.68
CA ASN A 245 1.53 -3.86 30.23
C ASN A 245 0.69 -5.00 29.63
N LEU A 246 0.65 -6.17 30.31
CA LEU A 246 -0.21 -7.29 29.90
C LEU A 246 -1.71 -6.91 29.94
N TYR A 247 -2.13 -6.13 30.95
CA TYR A 247 -3.50 -5.61 31.02
C TYR A 247 -3.85 -4.66 29.86
N ASN A 248 -2.96 -3.70 29.56
CA ASN A 248 -3.16 -2.75 28.46
C ASN A 248 -3.18 -3.45 27.10
N LEU A 249 -2.29 -4.42 26.87
CA LEU A 249 -2.22 -5.23 25.66
C LEU A 249 -3.56 -5.95 25.38
N GLU A 250 -4.14 -6.57 26.40
CA GLU A 250 -5.41 -7.29 26.29
C GLU A 250 -6.60 -6.36 26.05
N LEU A 251 -6.64 -5.18 26.69
CA LEU A 251 -7.63 -4.15 26.37
C LEU A 251 -7.52 -3.73 24.89
N SER A 252 -6.31 -3.58 24.37
CA SER A 252 -6.09 -3.23 22.96
C SER A 252 -6.50 -4.36 22.01
N TYR A 253 -6.28 -5.63 22.35
CA TYR A 253 -6.85 -6.76 21.59
C TYR A 253 -8.37 -6.73 21.56
N LYS A 254 -9.02 -6.49 22.71
CA LYS A 254 -10.48 -6.37 22.80
C LYS A 254 -10.99 -5.24 21.93
N MET A 255 -10.37 -4.06 22.00
CA MET A 255 -10.72 -2.90 21.17
C MET A 255 -10.50 -3.17 19.67
N TYR A 256 -9.39 -3.83 19.29
CA TYR A 256 -9.12 -4.24 17.91
C TYR A 256 -10.22 -5.15 17.37
N CYS A 257 -10.61 -6.17 18.15
CA CYS A 257 -11.62 -7.14 17.74
C CYS A 257 -13.03 -6.57 17.72
N GLU A 258 -13.49 -6.01 18.84
CA GLU A 258 -14.90 -5.65 19.07
C GLU A 258 -15.29 -4.31 18.45
N GLN A 259 -14.35 -3.37 18.33
CA GLN A 259 -14.60 -2.04 17.77
C GLN A 259 -14.08 -1.96 16.34
N ASN A 260 -12.77 -2.07 16.13
CA ASN A 260 -12.18 -1.75 14.84
C ASN A 260 -12.55 -2.77 13.75
N MET A 261 -12.32 -4.07 13.99
CA MET A 261 -12.56 -5.11 12.97
C MET A 261 -14.04 -5.36 12.69
N GLU A 262 -14.90 -5.39 13.72
CA GLU A 262 -16.35 -5.58 13.51
C GLU A 262 -16.99 -4.34 12.84
N HIS A 263 -16.50 -3.12 13.12
CA HIS A 263 -16.93 -1.90 12.42
C HIS A 263 -16.52 -1.93 10.95
N LEU A 264 -15.24 -2.19 10.67
CA LEU A 264 -14.73 -2.30 9.29
C LEU A 264 -15.45 -3.37 8.49
N LYS A 265 -15.70 -4.56 9.08
CA LYS A 265 -16.45 -5.63 8.41
C LYS A 265 -17.87 -5.17 8.05
N LYS A 266 -18.53 -4.41 8.93
CA LYS A 266 -19.86 -3.84 8.66
C LYS A 266 -19.81 -2.77 7.57
N GLU A 267 -18.81 -1.91 7.57
CA GLU A 267 -18.62 -0.91 6.50
C GLU A 267 -18.33 -1.57 5.15
N ALA A 268 -17.49 -2.61 5.10
CA ALA A 268 -17.19 -3.36 3.89
C ALA A 268 -18.44 -4.05 3.30
N VAL A 269 -19.30 -4.66 4.14
CA VAL A 269 -20.58 -5.24 3.68
C VAL A 269 -21.50 -4.15 3.13
N ASN A 270 -21.65 -3.02 3.84
CA ASN A 270 -22.49 -1.92 3.38
C ASN A 270 -21.98 -1.31 2.06
N LEU A 271 -20.66 -1.15 1.92
CA LEU A 271 -20.03 -0.64 0.70
C LEU A 271 -20.20 -1.64 -0.45
N THR A 272 -20.02 -2.94 -0.21
CA THR A 272 -20.29 -3.99 -1.20
C THR A 272 -21.72 -3.89 -1.72
N SER A 273 -22.71 -3.79 -0.84
CA SER A 273 -24.13 -3.64 -1.23
C SER A 273 -24.43 -2.33 -1.95
N LEU A 274 -23.68 -1.25 -1.68
CA LEU A 274 -23.79 0.01 -2.43
C LEU A 274 -23.21 -0.15 -3.84
N LEU A 275 -22.03 -0.75 -3.97
CA LEU A 275 -21.38 -0.96 -5.26
C LEU A 275 -22.21 -1.91 -6.16
N GLU A 276 -22.67 -3.04 -5.63
CA GLU A 276 -23.53 -3.99 -6.37
C GLU A 276 -24.88 -3.40 -6.80
N LYS A 277 -25.34 -2.34 -6.13
CA LYS A 277 -26.58 -1.61 -6.50
C LYS A 277 -26.36 -0.58 -7.61
N GLU A 278 -25.25 0.16 -7.55
CA GLU A 278 -24.94 1.24 -8.49
C GLU A 278 -24.23 0.74 -9.75
N TYR A 279 -23.57 -0.42 -9.68
CA TYR A 279 -22.82 -1.07 -10.76
C TYR A 279 -23.22 -2.57 -10.85
N PRO A 280 -24.36 -2.87 -11.51
CA PRO A 280 -24.91 -4.23 -11.65
C PRO A 280 -24.31 -5.07 -12.79
#